data_AF-A0AAD7MDJ9-F1
#
_entry.id   AF-A0AAD7MDJ9-F1
#
_cell.length_a   1.000
_cell.length_b   1.000
_cell.length_c   1.000
_cell.angle_alpha   90.00
_cell.angle_beta   90.00
_cell.angle_gamma   90.00
#
_symmetry.space_group_name_H-M   'P 1'
#
loop_
_entity.id
_entity.type
_entity.pdbx_description
1 polymer ?
#
loop_
_entity_poly.entity_id
_entity_poly.type
_entity_poly.pdbx_seq_one_letter_code
_entity_poly.pdbx_strand_id
1 'polypeptide(L)'
;MNTPAFNFPSSDQMVPHGATTFTSLSPSAHGSLTASSNMPAPYSSDPFLNVPELVLSPLFIDNLAKDFDLDIVQRNYLHTCAQLGSVDGGLTKADLATRLYHLAVFLNHANAMKQAAPQGNIDSLTHLLEDLRVRLDDGYTFTREQMRNIRTQAQDTIYEATRTSFMTMHTDVMNKLKDARVTLKLNSVFGNPSREKALMSVVKKTCSSVRNSLRQDLRNGICGDSPSMLAEFTYASATKFKRGGPGLGLDIGFTIHVALLRRFARENPSTIGVEEVEDDDTTEDIGSSPAPPTKKRKIAATSHGGGRIPKGKDFWSQVDKFFTQKIVEFGSKNLQGAGWKEYTSETIQMDEHLFPSHDETEEPMSDVPAASVSSSTTANLNAGGSRGSNLLRHM
;
A
#
# COMPACT_ATOMS: atom_id res chain seq x y z
N MET A 1 18.73 16.80 -44.63
CA MET A 1 17.54 17.41 -43.99
C MET A 1 17.78 17.36 -42.48
N ASN A 2 18.00 18.54 -41.89
CA ASN A 2 18.40 18.72 -40.50
C ASN A 2 17.23 18.46 -39.55
N THR A 3 17.43 17.52 -38.63
CA THR A 3 16.57 17.31 -37.46
C THR A 3 16.93 18.31 -36.37
N PRO A 4 15.96 19.00 -35.73
CA PRO A 4 16.26 19.82 -34.56
C PRO A 4 16.31 18.93 -33.31
N ALA A 5 17.42 18.99 -32.59
CA ALA A 5 17.56 18.43 -31.25
C ALA A 5 16.81 19.34 -30.26
N PHE A 6 15.82 18.78 -29.56
CA PHE A 6 15.14 19.48 -28.47
C PHE A 6 15.81 19.16 -27.13
N ASN A 7 16.34 20.22 -26.53
CA ASN A 7 17.04 20.27 -25.26
C ASN A 7 15.99 20.25 -24.13
N PHE A 8 16.06 19.28 -23.22
CA PHE A 8 15.23 19.25 -22.01
C PHE A 8 15.82 20.18 -20.93
N PRO A 9 15.02 20.99 -20.23
CA PRO A 9 15.50 21.74 -19.07
C PRO A 9 15.63 20.82 -17.86
N SER A 10 16.81 20.84 -17.23
CA SER A 10 17.09 20.24 -15.93
C SER A 10 16.21 20.86 -14.85
N SER A 11 15.41 20.03 -14.19
CA SER A 11 14.67 20.39 -12.97
C SER A 11 15.56 20.23 -11.75
N ASP A 12 16.38 21.25 -11.47
CA ASP A 12 17.10 21.42 -10.21
C ASP A 12 16.52 22.64 -9.49
N GLN A 13 15.82 22.40 -8.38
CA GLN A 13 15.60 23.27 -7.21
C GLN A 13 14.28 22.88 -6.51
N MET A 14 14.37 21.92 -5.58
CA MET A 14 13.44 21.87 -4.46
C MET A 14 14.22 22.12 -3.17
N VAL A 15 13.84 23.22 -2.52
CA VAL A 15 14.28 23.68 -1.21
C VAL A 15 13.81 22.67 -0.14
N PRO A 16 14.69 22.17 0.76
CA PRO A 16 14.26 21.32 1.86
C PRO A 16 13.83 22.17 3.07
N HIS A 17 12.56 22.07 3.45
CA HIS A 17 12.08 22.54 4.75
C HIS A 17 12.36 21.50 5.84
N GLY A 18 13.14 21.91 6.84
CA GLY A 18 12.93 21.57 8.25
C GLY A 18 13.18 20.13 8.69
N ALA A 19 14.45 19.70 8.71
CA ALA A 19 14.87 18.58 9.54
C ALA A 19 15.08 19.05 10.99
N THR A 20 14.21 18.65 11.90
CA THR A 20 14.41 18.77 13.35
C THR A 20 15.51 17.80 13.78
N THR A 21 16.73 18.32 13.88
CA THR A 21 17.90 17.61 14.37
C THR A 21 17.77 17.45 15.90
N PHE A 22 17.57 16.22 16.38
CA PHE A 22 17.80 15.88 17.78
C PHE A 22 19.31 15.79 18.00
N THR A 23 19.89 16.81 18.62
CA THR A 23 21.26 16.81 19.14
C THR A 23 21.39 15.79 20.26
N SER A 24 21.96 14.63 19.94
CA SER A 24 22.53 13.69 20.89
C SER A 24 23.81 14.31 21.49
N LEU A 25 23.78 14.61 22.79
CA LEU A 25 24.95 15.04 23.55
C LEU A 25 25.83 13.81 23.84
N SER A 26 26.84 13.59 23.00
CA SER A 26 27.98 12.73 23.35
C SER A 26 28.93 13.49 24.28
N PRO A 27 29.35 12.91 25.42
CA PRO A 27 30.38 13.52 26.26
C PRO A 27 31.75 13.42 25.56
N SER A 28 32.35 14.58 25.32
CA SER A 28 33.70 14.71 24.78
C SER A 28 34.73 14.32 25.83
N ALA A 29 35.50 13.26 25.53
CA ALA A 29 36.70 12.91 26.27
C ALA A 29 37.87 13.79 25.80
N HIS A 30 38.11 14.90 26.51
CA HIS A 30 39.35 15.66 26.41
C HIS A 30 40.05 15.64 27.77
N GLY A 31 41.17 14.93 27.81
CA GLY A 31 42.08 14.85 28.94
C GLY A 31 43.44 14.37 28.47
N SER A 32 44.10 15.17 27.63
CA SER A 32 45.50 14.98 27.28
C SER A 32 46.35 15.53 28.42
N LEU A 33 46.93 14.66 29.23
CA LEU A 33 47.95 15.01 30.20
C LEU A 33 49.31 14.55 29.66
N THR A 34 50.14 15.54 29.39
CA THR A 34 51.54 15.40 29.01
C THR A 34 52.33 14.75 30.14
N ALA A 35 52.96 13.63 29.82
CA ALA A 35 53.94 12.95 30.65
C ALA A 35 55.19 13.84 30.81
N SER A 36 55.56 14.13 32.06
CA SER A 36 56.91 14.60 32.40
C SER A 36 57.57 13.49 33.22
N SER A 37 58.58 12.87 32.62
CA SER A 37 59.43 11.86 33.21
C SER A 37 60.28 12.47 34.33
N ASN A 38 60.18 11.91 35.53
CA ASN A 38 61.30 11.87 36.47
C ASN A 38 61.23 10.53 37.19
N MET A 39 62.13 9.62 36.81
CA MET A 39 62.38 8.37 37.52
C MET A 39 63.31 8.63 38.70
N PRO A 40 62.95 8.25 39.94
CA PRO A 40 63.90 7.83 40.95
C PRO A 40 64.11 6.30 40.89
N ALA A 41 65.32 5.92 41.28
CA ALA A 41 65.92 4.59 41.24
C ALA A 41 65.17 3.50 42.04
N PRO A 42 65.42 2.21 41.74
CA PRO A 42 64.71 1.09 42.35
C PRO A 42 65.25 0.81 43.77
N TYR A 43 64.43 1.04 44.79
CA TYR A 43 64.64 0.44 46.10
C TYR A 43 64.05 -0.98 46.09
N SER A 44 64.96 -1.93 46.03
CA SER A 44 64.72 -3.34 46.29
C SER A 44 64.57 -3.53 47.81
N SER A 45 63.34 -3.74 48.27
CA SER A 45 63.05 -4.33 49.58
C SER A 45 61.91 -5.32 49.43
N ASP A 46 62.31 -6.59 49.43
CA ASP A 46 61.47 -7.78 49.46
C ASP A 46 60.76 -7.93 50.83
N PRO A 47 59.78 -8.81 50.98
CA PRO A 47 58.40 -8.39 51.14
C PRO A 47 57.77 -9.10 52.33
N PHE A 48 57.60 -8.43 53.45
CA PHE A 48 56.54 -8.84 54.36
C PHE A 48 55.29 -8.13 53.85
N LEU A 49 54.38 -8.93 53.29
CA LEU A 49 52.98 -8.57 53.05
C LEU A 49 52.41 -8.09 54.39
N ASN A 50 52.65 -6.82 54.71
CA ASN A 50 51.86 -6.09 55.68
C ASN A 50 50.49 -5.99 55.03
N VAL A 51 49.69 -7.03 55.23
CA VAL A 51 48.26 -6.98 54.97
C VAL A 51 47.80 -5.76 55.74
N PRO A 52 47.39 -4.68 55.05
CA PRO A 52 47.01 -3.46 55.74
C PRO A 52 45.94 -3.84 56.75
N GLU A 53 46.23 -3.63 58.02
CA GLU A 53 45.33 -3.99 59.10
C GLU A 53 44.04 -3.23 58.85
N LEU A 54 42.97 -3.98 58.53
CA LEU A 54 41.68 -3.39 58.23
C LEU A 54 41.22 -2.61 59.46
N VAL A 55 40.95 -1.32 59.27
CA VAL A 55 40.50 -0.41 60.33
C VAL A 55 39.17 -0.90 60.95
N LEU A 56 38.38 -1.64 60.19
CA LEU A 56 37.13 -2.28 60.62
C LEU A 56 37.19 -3.79 60.40
N SER A 57 36.71 -4.55 61.39
CA SER A 57 36.62 -6.01 61.29
C SER A 57 35.66 -6.42 60.15
N PRO A 58 36.00 -7.43 59.33
CA PRO A 58 35.09 -7.98 58.33
C PRO A 58 33.71 -8.36 58.89
N LEU A 59 33.66 -8.82 60.15
CA LEU A 59 32.42 -9.16 60.84
C LEU A 59 31.48 -7.95 61.01
N PHE A 60 32.04 -6.75 61.20
CA PHE A 60 31.25 -5.51 61.25
C PHE A 60 30.59 -5.23 59.89
N ILE A 61 31.34 -5.41 58.81
CA ILE A 61 30.88 -5.19 57.42
C ILE A 61 29.80 -6.20 57.06
N ASP A 62 29.98 -7.46 57.45
CA ASP A 62 29.00 -8.53 57.20
C ASP A 62 27.71 -8.34 58.00
N ASN A 63 27.81 -7.92 59.27
CA ASN A 63 26.64 -7.57 60.07
C ASN A 63 25.89 -6.39 59.46
N LEU A 64 26.61 -5.35 59.01
CA LEU A 64 26.01 -4.21 58.33
C LEU A 64 25.31 -4.63 57.02
N ALA A 65 25.94 -5.48 56.22
CA ALA A 65 25.32 -6.00 55.00
C ALA A 65 24.05 -6.82 55.30
N LYS A 66 24.04 -7.57 56.40
CA LYS A 66 22.88 -8.33 56.87
C LYS A 66 21.76 -7.42 57.38
N ASP A 67 22.08 -6.40 58.17
CA ASP A 67 21.10 -5.46 58.73
C ASP A 67 20.36 -4.67 57.63
N PHE A 68 21.01 -4.48 56.47
CA PHE A 68 20.47 -3.78 55.31
C PHE A 68 20.00 -4.71 54.18
N ASP A 69 19.87 -6.03 54.42
CA ASP A 69 19.44 -7.03 53.42
C ASP A 69 20.18 -6.91 52.07
N LEU A 70 21.49 -6.68 52.12
CA LEU A 70 22.32 -6.52 50.92
C LEU A 70 22.69 -7.88 50.32
N ASP A 71 22.72 -7.95 49.00
CA ASP A 71 23.15 -9.15 48.28
C ASP A 71 24.68 -9.35 48.37
N ILE A 72 25.16 -10.49 47.87
CA ILE A 72 26.58 -10.87 47.93
C ILE A 72 27.46 -9.85 47.19
N VAL A 73 26.98 -9.28 46.08
CA VAL A 73 27.75 -8.32 45.28
C VAL A 73 27.86 -6.99 46.02
N GLN A 74 26.76 -6.53 46.60
CA GLN A 74 26.69 -5.32 47.41
C GLN A 74 27.52 -5.44 48.70
N ARG A 75 27.51 -6.60 49.34
CA ARG A 75 28.39 -6.92 50.45
C ARG A 75 29.86 -6.78 50.05
N ASN A 76 30.24 -7.28 48.87
CA ASN A 76 31.60 -7.14 48.36
C ASN A 76 31.97 -5.66 48.11
N TYR A 77 31.02 -4.81 47.71
CA TYR A 77 31.27 -3.37 47.60
C TYR A 77 31.59 -2.73 48.95
N LEU A 78 30.90 -3.13 50.03
CA LEU A 78 31.24 -2.64 51.38
C LEU A 78 32.64 -3.09 51.81
N HIS A 79 33.01 -4.35 51.56
CA HIS A 79 34.38 -4.84 51.84
C HIS A 79 35.43 -4.10 51.03
N THR A 80 35.17 -3.84 49.75
CA THR A 80 36.07 -3.08 48.87
C THR A 80 36.23 -1.63 49.37
N CYS A 81 35.13 -0.99 49.77
CA CYS A 81 35.17 0.36 50.32
C CYS A 81 35.96 0.42 51.63
N ALA A 82 35.83 -0.59 52.49
CA ALA A 82 36.61 -0.70 53.73
C ALA A 82 38.11 -0.88 53.47
N GLN A 83 38.48 -1.71 52.48
CA GLN A 83 39.86 -1.90 52.05
C GLN A 83 40.45 -0.59 51.53
N LEU A 84 39.75 0.11 50.63
CA LEU A 84 40.19 1.39 50.06
C LEU A 84 40.34 2.47 51.14
N GLY A 85 39.39 2.54 52.08
CA GLY A 85 39.45 3.49 53.19
C GLY A 85 40.58 3.21 54.20
N SER A 86 41.24 2.06 54.14
CA SER A 86 42.33 1.67 55.06
C SER A 86 43.73 1.89 54.47
N VAL A 87 43.86 2.33 53.21
CA VAL A 87 45.15 2.53 52.53
C VAL A 87 45.87 3.79 53.04
N ASP A 88 47.20 3.74 53.18
CA ASP A 88 48.13 4.85 53.48
C ASP A 88 47.76 5.72 54.71
N GLY A 89 47.44 5.05 55.82
CA GLY A 89 47.06 5.73 57.07
C GLY A 89 45.66 6.34 57.03
N GLY A 90 44.79 5.77 56.19
CA GLY A 90 43.51 6.29 55.69
C GLY A 90 42.49 6.82 56.71
N LEU A 91 41.22 6.46 56.51
CA LEU A 91 40.14 7.04 57.29
C LEU A 91 40.17 6.51 58.72
N THR A 92 39.87 7.38 59.68
CA THR A 92 39.64 6.93 61.06
C THR A 92 38.51 5.92 61.10
N LYS A 93 38.55 5.01 62.09
CA LYS A 93 37.53 3.98 62.27
C LYS A 93 36.10 4.54 62.30
N ALA A 94 35.91 5.70 62.93
CA ALA A 94 34.62 6.36 63.00
C ALA A 94 34.16 6.85 61.62
N ASP A 95 35.01 7.56 60.87
CA ASP A 95 34.66 8.07 59.54
C ASP A 95 34.37 6.92 58.55
N LEU A 96 35.21 5.88 58.55
CA LEU A 96 35.00 4.72 57.68
C LEU A 96 33.69 3.97 58.01
N ALA A 97 33.37 3.79 59.29
CA ALA A 97 32.13 3.14 59.71
C ALA A 97 30.91 3.96 59.29
N THR A 98 30.95 5.28 59.45
CA THR A 98 29.86 6.17 59.03
C THR A 98 29.69 6.16 57.50
N ARG A 99 30.76 6.13 56.72
CA ARG A 99 30.67 6.04 55.24
C ARG A 99 30.13 4.69 54.78
N LEU A 100 30.56 3.59 55.39
CA LEU A 100 30.02 2.27 55.10
C LEU A 100 28.54 2.19 55.46
N TYR A 101 28.11 2.79 56.57
CA TYR A 101 26.70 2.89 56.93
C TYR A 101 25.90 3.65 55.88
N HIS A 102 26.37 4.82 55.43
CA HIS A 102 25.71 5.56 54.36
C HIS A 102 25.64 4.78 53.04
N LEU A 103 26.71 4.08 52.67
CA LEU A 103 26.72 3.22 51.48
C LEU A 103 25.72 2.06 51.61
N ALA A 104 25.61 1.44 52.78
CA ALA A 104 24.64 0.38 53.04
C ALA A 104 23.18 0.89 52.95
N VAL A 105 22.89 2.07 53.52
CA VAL A 105 21.59 2.75 53.38
C VAL A 105 21.28 3.00 51.90
N PHE A 106 22.25 3.50 51.14
CA PHE A 106 22.06 3.79 49.71
C PHE A 106 21.78 2.52 48.89
N LEU A 107 22.54 1.44 49.13
CA LEU A 107 22.35 0.16 48.44
C LEU A 107 21.01 -0.51 48.80
N ASN A 108 20.61 -0.46 50.07
CA ASN A 108 19.30 -0.92 50.50
C ASN A 108 18.17 -0.13 49.80
N HIS A 109 18.30 1.19 49.72
CA HIS A 109 17.34 2.02 49.01
C HIS A 109 17.24 1.64 47.53
N ALA A 110 18.36 1.39 46.86
CA ALA A 110 18.38 0.92 45.47
C ALA A 110 17.70 -0.45 45.31
N ASN A 111 17.88 -1.37 46.27
CA ASN A 111 17.16 -2.65 46.29
C ASN A 111 15.66 -2.45 46.48
N ALA A 112 15.25 -1.60 47.41
CA ALA A 112 13.86 -1.26 47.64
C ALA A 112 13.23 -0.64 46.39
N MET A 113 13.93 0.25 45.67
CA MET A 113 13.48 0.79 44.39
C MET A 113 13.36 -0.28 43.31
N LYS A 114 14.27 -1.26 43.26
CA LYS A 114 14.23 -2.37 42.29
C LYS A 114 13.10 -3.36 42.58
N GLN A 115 12.77 -3.58 43.85
CA GLN A 115 11.65 -4.43 44.29
C GLN A 115 10.30 -3.70 44.18
N ALA A 116 10.29 -2.38 44.43
CA ALA A 116 9.11 -1.52 44.29
C ALA A 116 8.86 -1.08 42.84
N ALA A 117 9.87 -1.16 41.96
CA ALA A 117 9.68 -1.08 40.52
C ALA A 117 8.75 -2.24 40.15
N PRO A 118 7.48 -1.96 39.84
CA PRO A 118 6.51 -3.03 39.71
C PRO A 118 6.89 -3.76 38.44
N GLN A 119 7.47 -4.96 38.56
CA GLN A 119 7.68 -5.85 37.42
C GLN A 119 6.35 -6.10 36.69
N GLY A 120 5.22 -6.05 37.41
CA GLY A 120 3.89 -6.05 36.81
C GLY A 120 3.54 -4.82 35.96
N ASN A 121 4.21 -3.67 36.11
CA ASN A 121 3.89 -2.45 35.34
C ASN A 121 4.57 -2.44 33.96
N ILE A 122 5.75 -3.03 33.82
CA ILE A 122 6.42 -3.17 32.52
C ILE A 122 5.71 -4.25 31.69
N ASP A 123 5.33 -5.37 32.31
CA ASP A 123 4.54 -6.41 31.65
C ASP A 123 3.16 -5.87 31.26
N SER A 124 2.50 -5.12 32.16
CA SER A 124 1.23 -4.45 31.86
C SER A 124 1.36 -3.44 30.71
N LEU A 125 2.45 -2.65 30.67
CA LEU A 125 2.70 -1.73 29.56
C LEU A 125 2.96 -2.48 28.25
N THR A 126 3.68 -3.60 28.28
CA THR A 126 3.94 -4.43 27.11
C THR A 126 2.64 -5.01 26.56
N HIS A 127 1.77 -5.52 27.45
CA HIS A 127 0.43 -5.99 27.08
C HIS A 127 -0.45 -4.87 26.52
N LEU A 128 -0.41 -3.67 27.12
CA LEU A 128 -1.14 -2.50 26.62
C LEU A 128 -0.65 -2.09 25.23
N LEU A 129 0.66 -2.09 25.00
CA LEU A 129 1.25 -1.77 23.69
C LEU A 129 0.89 -2.82 22.64
N GLU A 130 0.85 -4.10 23.00
CA GLU A 130 0.41 -5.15 22.08
C GLU A 130 -1.09 -5.06 21.78
N ASP A 131 -1.95 -4.76 22.77
CA ASP A 131 -3.39 -4.52 22.53
C ASP A 131 -3.62 -3.28 21.64
N LEU A 132 -2.87 -2.19 21.89
CA LEU A 132 -2.89 -1.00 21.04
C LEU A 132 -2.44 -1.32 19.61
N ARG A 133 -1.40 -2.14 19.45
CA ARG A 133 -0.92 -2.60 18.15
C ARG A 133 -1.98 -3.41 17.42
N VAL A 134 -2.65 -4.36 18.09
CA VAL A 134 -3.73 -5.17 17.51
C VAL A 134 -4.89 -4.27 17.07
N ARG A 135 -5.34 -3.33 17.91
CA ARG A 135 -6.42 -2.39 17.54
C ARG A 135 -6.05 -1.47 16.39
N LEU A 136 -4.79 -1.04 16.30
CA LEU A 136 -4.30 -0.26 15.17
C LEU A 136 -4.24 -1.09 13.89
N ASP A 137 -3.99 -2.40 13.99
CA ASP A 137 -4.03 -3.32 12.86
C ASP A 137 -5.47 -3.60 12.40
N ASP A 138 -6.43 -3.75 13.32
CA ASP A 138 -7.85 -3.92 12.99
C ASP A 138 -8.46 -2.66 12.34
N GLY A 139 -8.01 -1.47 12.75
CA GLY A 139 -8.41 -0.19 12.17
C GLY A 139 -7.68 0.19 10.87
N TYR A 140 -6.86 -0.70 10.32
CA TYR A 140 -6.06 -0.40 9.13
C TYR A 140 -6.96 -0.12 7.91
N THR A 141 -6.83 1.07 7.33
CA THR A 141 -7.54 1.46 6.11
C THR A 141 -6.56 1.88 5.03
N PHE A 142 -6.84 1.51 3.79
CA PHE A 142 -6.01 1.90 2.66
C PHE A 142 -6.21 3.38 2.36
N THR A 143 -5.10 4.09 2.15
CA THR A 143 -5.13 5.49 1.73
C THR A 143 -5.78 5.64 0.35
N ARG A 144 -6.30 6.84 0.04
CA ARG A 144 -6.89 7.14 -1.27
C ARG A 144 -5.91 6.90 -2.43
N GLU A 145 -4.62 7.18 -2.21
CA GLU A 145 -3.55 6.93 -3.19
C GLU A 145 -3.38 5.42 -3.45
N GLN A 146 -3.31 4.60 -2.40
CA GLN A 146 -3.23 3.14 -2.52
C GLN A 146 -4.47 2.56 -3.21
N MET A 147 -5.67 3.02 -2.84
CA MET A 147 -6.92 2.60 -3.49
C MET A 147 -6.93 2.90 -5.00
N ARG A 148 -6.44 4.09 -5.39
CA ARG A 148 -6.27 4.45 -6.80
C ARG A 148 -5.28 3.52 -7.50
N ASN A 149 -4.13 3.25 -6.90
CA ASN A 149 -3.12 2.36 -7.44
C ASN A 149 -3.64 0.92 -7.63
N ILE A 150 -4.40 0.39 -6.66
CA ILE A 150 -5.06 -0.93 -6.74
C ILE A 150 -6.04 -0.94 -7.93
N ARG A 151 -6.85 0.11 -8.09
CA ARG A 151 -7.79 0.22 -9.21
C ARG A 151 -7.08 0.29 -10.55
N THR A 152 -6.04 1.12 -10.68
CA THR A 152 -5.22 1.21 -11.89
C THR A 152 -4.60 -0.15 -12.22
N GLN A 153 -4.13 -0.91 -11.21
CA GLN A 153 -3.58 -2.23 -11.44
C GLN A 153 -4.64 -3.25 -11.91
N ALA A 154 -5.86 -3.17 -11.36
CA ALA A 154 -6.98 -4.01 -11.79
C ALA A 154 -7.45 -3.66 -13.20
N GLN A 155 -7.51 -2.38 -13.56
CA GLN A 155 -7.83 -1.88 -14.90
C GLN A 155 -6.81 -2.35 -15.94
N ASP A 156 -5.52 -2.23 -15.62
CA ASP A 156 -4.46 -2.68 -16.52
C ASP A 156 -4.49 -4.19 -16.71
N THR A 157 -4.71 -4.95 -15.62
CA THR A 157 -4.81 -6.41 -15.68
C THR A 157 -6.04 -6.90 -16.45
N ILE A 158 -7.23 -6.27 -16.30
CA ILE A 158 -8.41 -6.73 -17.05
C ILE A 158 -8.25 -6.55 -18.56
N TYR A 159 -7.45 -5.55 -18.96
CA TYR A 159 -7.28 -5.14 -20.34
C TYR A 159 -6.00 -5.69 -20.98
N GLU A 160 -5.33 -6.66 -20.36
CA GLU A 160 -4.17 -7.33 -20.96
C GLU A 160 -4.57 -8.05 -22.27
N ALA A 161 -3.83 -7.80 -23.35
CA ALA A 161 -4.08 -8.41 -24.67
C ALA A 161 -4.05 -9.95 -24.65
N THR A 162 -3.34 -10.56 -23.69
CA THR A 162 -3.21 -12.02 -23.53
C THR A 162 -4.14 -12.59 -22.47
N ARG A 163 -5.08 -11.81 -21.93
CA ARG A 163 -5.96 -12.23 -20.83
C ARG A 163 -7.01 -13.23 -21.31
N THR A 164 -7.02 -14.41 -20.71
CA THR A 164 -8.00 -15.47 -21.03
C THR A 164 -8.78 -15.97 -19.81
N SER A 165 -8.48 -15.47 -18.61
CA SER A 165 -9.24 -15.78 -17.40
C SER A 165 -9.53 -14.51 -16.61
N PHE A 166 -10.79 -14.28 -16.27
CA PHE A 166 -11.29 -13.09 -15.64
C PHE A 166 -11.74 -13.37 -14.21
N MET A 167 -12.18 -14.60 -13.90
CA MET A 167 -12.67 -14.94 -12.56
C MET A 167 -11.57 -14.92 -11.50
N THR A 168 -10.35 -15.29 -11.86
CA THR A 168 -9.16 -15.33 -10.99
C THR A 168 -8.33 -14.03 -11.03
N MET A 169 -8.84 -12.96 -11.64
CA MET A 169 -8.12 -11.69 -11.82
C MET A 169 -7.57 -11.07 -10.54
N HIS A 170 -8.26 -11.26 -9.41
CA HIS A 170 -7.81 -10.77 -8.11
C HIS A 170 -6.46 -11.37 -7.68
N THR A 171 -6.19 -12.64 -8.03
CA THR A 171 -4.91 -13.30 -7.73
C THR A 171 -3.76 -12.64 -8.50
N ASP A 172 -3.97 -12.35 -9.78
CA ASP A 172 -2.94 -11.72 -10.62
C ASP A 172 -2.68 -10.27 -10.21
N VAL A 173 -3.73 -9.53 -9.87
CA VAL A 173 -3.60 -8.19 -9.30
C VAL A 173 -2.83 -8.25 -7.98
N MET A 174 -3.13 -9.20 -7.09
CA MET A 174 -2.41 -9.35 -5.82
C MET A 174 -0.92 -9.64 -6.03
N ASN A 175 -0.57 -10.52 -6.98
CA ASN A 175 0.82 -10.83 -7.32
C ASN A 175 1.56 -9.57 -7.83
N LYS A 176 0.96 -8.82 -8.76
CA LYS A 176 1.54 -7.57 -9.27
C LYS A 176 1.71 -6.50 -8.19
N LEU A 177 0.75 -6.38 -7.27
CA LEU A 177 0.86 -5.46 -6.12
C LEU A 177 2.00 -5.89 -5.18
N LYS A 178 2.22 -7.19 -5.00
CA LYS A 178 3.32 -7.74 -4.17
C LYS A 178 4.69 -7.46 -4.77
N ASP A 179 4.80 -7.56 -6.10
CA ASP A 179 6.02 -7.26 -6.84
C ASP A 179 6.33 -5.76 -6.83
N ALA A 180 5.29 -4.92 -6.97
CA ALA A 180 5.40 -3.46 -6.96
C ALA A 180 5.25 -2.82 -5.57
N ARG A 181 5.36 -3.60 -4.48
CA ARG A 181 5.00 -3.14 -3.12
C ARG A 181 5.79 -1.91 -2.64
N VAL A 182 7.04 -1.77 -3.06
CA VAL A 182 7.88 -0.62 -2.71
C VAL A 182 7.37 0.64 -3.41
N THR A 183 7.23 0.57 -4.74
CA THR A 183 6.78 1.68 -5.59
C THR A 183 5.37 2.14 -5.23
N LEU A 184 4.50 1.22 -4.81
CA LEU A 184 3.10 1.50 -4.48
C LEU A 184 2.87 1.83 -2.99
N LYS A 185 3.94 1.97 -2.19
CA LYS A 185 3.87 2.23 -0.73
C LYS A 185 3.01 1.19 0.02
N LEU A 186 3.16 -0.09 -0.33
CA LEU A 186 2.50 -1.24 0.28
C LEU A 186 3.45 -2.11 1.12
N ASN A 187 4.67 -1.63 1.40
CA ASN A 187 5.67 -2.36 2.20
C ASN A 187 5.16 -2.81 3.57
N SER A 188 4.33 -1.98 4.22
CA SER A 188 3.77 -2.27 5.54
C SER A 188 2.56 -3.22 5.51
N VAL A 189 2.10 -3.61 4.32
CA VAL A 189 0.94 -4.48 4.13
C VAL A 189 1.42 -5.92 3.98
N PHE A 190 2.35 -6.16 3.06
CA PHE A 190 2.90 -7.49 2.84
C PHE A 190 3.80 -7.93 4.00
N GLY A 191 3.58 -9.14 4.50
CA GLY A 191 4.21 -9.68 5.71
C GLY A 191 3.37 -9.54 6.99
N ASN A 192 2.25 -8.81 6.94
CA ASN A 192 1.25 -8.79 8.02
C ASN A 192 -0.04 -9.50 7.53
N PRO A 193 -0.37 -10.70 8.07
CA PRO A 193 -1.52 -11.48 7.60
C PRO A 193 -2.87 -10.76 7.65
N SER A 194 -3.12 -9.95 8.68
CA SER A 194 -4.37 -9.20 8.83
C SER A 194 -4.50 -8.14 7.74
N ARG A 195 -3.42 -7.39 7.45
CA ARG A 195 -3.41 -6.38 6.40
C ARG A 195 -3.44 -7.00 5.00
N GLU A 196 -2.82 -8.16 4.79
CA GLU A 196 -2.95 -8.91 3.54
C GLU A 196 -4.39 -9.40 3.31
N LYS A 197 -5.09 -9.86 4.35
CA LYS A 197 -6.52 -10.22 4.27
C LYS A 197 -7.37 -9.00 3.90
N ALA A 198 -7.12 -7.85 4.53
CA ALA A 198 -7.79 -6.60 4.20
C ALA A 198 -7.52 -6.17 2.74
N LEU A 199 -6.27 -6.26 2.28
CA LEU A 199 -5.90 -5.95 0.90
C LEU A 199 -6.63 -6.87 -0.08
N MET A 200 -6.66 -8.18 0.19
CA MET A 200 -7.35 -9.15 -0.66
C MET A 200 -8.84 -8.83 -0.82
N SER A 201 -9.52 -8.43 0.27
CA SER A 201 -10.92 -8.01 0.23
C SER A 201 -11.11 -6.80 -0.71
N VAL A 202 -10.27 -5.77 -0.55
CA VAL A 202 -10.29 -4.57 -1.40
C VAL A 202 -10.00 -4.91 -2.86
N VAL A 203 -9.02 -5.77 -3.13
CA VAL A 203 -8.65 -6.21 -4.48
C VAL A 203 -9.82 -6.95 -5.13
N LYS A 204 -10.45 -7.91 -4.44
CA LYS A 204 -11.62 -8.65 -4.96
C LYS A 204 -12.76 -7.70 -5.34
N LYS A 205 -13.12 -6.76 -4.46
CA LYS A 205 -14.16 -5.75 -4.72
C LYS A 205 -13.80 -4.86 -5.90
N THR A 206 -12.56 -4.38 -5.96
CA THR A 206 -12.08 -3.53 -7.05
C THR A 206 -12.08 -4.27 -8.38
N CYS A 207 -11.64 -5.52 -8.40
CA CYS A 207 -11.66 -6.39 -9.58
C CYS A 207 -13.09 -6.64 -10.08
N SER A 208 -14.04 -6.91 -9.18
CA SER A 208 -15.46 -7.05 -9.54
C SER A 208 -16.02 -5.76 -10.15
N SER A 209 -15.79 -4.61 -9.52
CA SER A 209 -16.20 -3.30 -10.04
C SER A 209 -15.63 -3.01 -11.43
N VAL A 210 -14.33 -3.29 -11.65
CA VAL A 210 -13.67 -3.09 -12.95
C VAL A 210 -14.22 -4.04 -14.02
N ARG A 211 -14.45 -5.32 -13.67
CA ARG A 211 -15.11 -6.30 -14.54
C ARG A 211 -16.51 -5.85 -14.94
N ASN A 212 -17.32 -5.39 -14.00
CA ASN A 212 -18.65 -4.90 -14.30
C ASN A 212 -18.61 -3.66 -15.21
N SER A 213 -17.65 -2.74 -14.99
CA SER A 213 -17.46 -1.59 -15.88
C SER A 213 -17.11 -2.00 -17.31
N LEU A 214 -16.18 -2.94 -17.51
CA LEU A 214 -15.81 -3.39 -18.86
C LEU A 214 -16.99 -4.11 -19.54
N ARG A 215 -17.75 -4.91 -18.79
CA ARG A 215 -18.96 -5.58 -19.31
C ARG A 215 -20.01 -4.55 -19.77
N GLN A 216 -20.23 -3.50 -18.99
CA GLN A 216 -21.14 -2.40 -19.37
C GLN A 216 -20.65 -1.68 -20.63
N ASP A 217 -19.35 -1.39 -20.72
CA ASP A 217 -18.78 -0.78 -21.92
C ASP A 217 -18.97 -1.68 -23.14
N LEU A 218 -18.70 -2.99 -23.03
CA LEU A 218 -18.98 -3.98 -24.10
C LEU A 218 -20.46 -3.98 -24.50
N ARG A 219 -21.37 -3.96 -23.52
CA ARG A 219 -22.82 -3.92 -23.78
C ARG A 219 -23.19 -2.69 -24.58
N ASN A 220 -22.72 -1.52 -24.15
CA ASN A 220 -23.04 -0.24 -24.76
C ASN A 220 -22.42 -0.14 -26.16
N GLY A 221 -21.21 -0.68 -26.35
CA GLY A 221 -20.53 -0.68 -27.64
C GLY A 221 -21.18 -1.57 -28.71
N ILE A 222 -22.00 -2.55 -28.30
CA ILE A 222 -22.66 -3.52 -29.20
C ILE A 222 -24.16 -3.24 -29.33
N CYS A 223 -24.86 -3.01 -28.20
CA CYS A 223 -26.31 -2.92 -28.11
C CYS A 223 -26.82 -1.58 -27.56
N GLY A 224 -25.93 -0.60 -27.35
CA GLY A 224 -26.31 0.72 -26.86
C GLY A 224 -27.00 1.58 -27.93
N ASP A 225 -27.40 2.79 -27.55
CA ASP A 225 -28.04 3.75 -28.46
C ASP A 225 -27.10 4.20 -29.58
N SER A 226 -25.79 4.10 -29.35
CA SER A 226 -24.72 4.42 -30.30
C SER A 226 -23.67 3.30 -30.28
N PRO A 227 -23.92 2.18 -31.00
CA PRO A 227 -22.89 1.17 -31.20
C PRO A 227 -21.64 1.79 -31.81
N SER A 228 -20.47 1.32 -31.41
CA SER A 228 -19.18 1.90 -31.84
C SER A 228 -18.42 0.91 -32.70
N MET A 229 -17.65 1.45 -33.65
CA MET A 229 -16.68 0.67 -34.43
C MET A 229 -15.67 -0.01 -33.53
N LEU A 230 -15.13 -1.15 -33.97
CA LEU A 230 -14.12 -1.90 -33.23
C LEU A 230 -12.90 -1.03 -32.87
N ALA A 231 -12.39 -0.23 -33.83
CA ALA A 231 -11.21 0.61 -33.62
C ALA A 231 -11.46 1.71 -32.58
N GLU A 232 -12.58 2.42 -32.69
CA GLU A 232 -12.99 3.46 -31.75
C GLU A 232 -13.23 2.89 -30.35
N PHE A 233 -13.95 1.78 -30.26
CA PHE A 233 -14.21 1.11 -28.99
C PHE A 233 -12.92 0.63 -28.32
N THR A 234 -11.99 0.08 -29.09
CA THR A 234 -10.68 -0.36 -28.60
C THR A 234 -9.89 0.83 -28.07
N TYR A 235 -9.84 1.94 -28.81
CA TYR A 235 -9.13 3.15 -28.38
C TYR A 235 -9.74 3.78 -27.11
N ALA A 236 -11.07 3.89 -27.05
CA ALA A 236 -11.79 4.40 -25.89
C ALA A 236 -11.58 3.50 -24.65
N SER A 237 -11.64 2.18 -24.84
CA SER A 237 -11.38 1.20 -23.78
C SER A 237 -9.94 1.25 -23.30
N ALA A 238 -8.96 1.37 -24.20
CA ALA A 238 -7.56 1.54 -23.83
C ALA A 238 -7.33 2.84 -23.03
N THR A 239 -8.02 3.93 -23.39
CA THR A 239 -7.96 5.18 -22.63
C THR A 239 -8.46 5.00 -21.18
N LYS A 240 -9.48 4.17 -20.98
CA LYS A 240 -10.11 3.93 -19.67
C LYS A 240 -9.39 2.89 -18.82
N PHE A 241 -8.92 1.81 -19.42
CA PHE A 241 -8.43 0.63 -18.69
C PHE A 241 -6.91 0.44 -18.76
N LYS A 242 -6.25 0.85 -19.84
CA LYS A 242 -4.81 0.67 -19.97
C LYS A 242 -4.05 1.75 -19.21
N ARG A 243 -3.08 1.36 -18.39
CA ARG A 243 -2.21 2.34 -17.72
C ARG A 243 -1.41 3.13 -18.76
N GLY A 244 -1.51 4.46 -18.70
CA GLY A 244 -0.88 5.36 -19.67
C GLY A 244 -1.68 5.59 -20.95
N GLY A 245 -2.88 5.02 -21.06
CA GLY A 245 -3.74 5.15 -22.24
C GLY A 245 -3.27 4.35 -23.45
N PRO A 246 -3.80 4.64 -24.65
CA PRO A 246 -3.53 3.87 -25.87
C PRO A 246 -2.11 4.08 -26.43
N GLY A 247 -1.46 5.21 -26.14
CA GLY A 247 -0.17 5.58 -26.75
C GLY A 247 -0.28 5.95 -28.23
N LEU A 248 0.86 6.10 -28.92
CA LEU A 248 0.92 6.45 -30.36
C LEU A 248 0.65 5.25 -31.30
N GLY A 249 0.70 4.03 -30.76
CA GLY A 249 0.46 2.81 -31.51
C GLY A 249 -0.01 1.74 -30.55
N LEU A 250 -1.32 1.56 -30.47
CA LEU A 250 -1.90 0.51 -29.67
C LEU A 250 -1.60 -0.84 -30.34
N ASP A 251 -1.02 -1.78 -29.58
CA ASP A 251 -0.70 -3.11 -30.11
C ASP A 251 -1.94 -3.81 -30.67
N ILE A 252 -1.80 -4.49 -31.81
CA ILE A 252 -2.90 -5.18 -32.48
C ILE A 252 -3.54 -6.27 -31.60
N GLY A 253 -2.78 -6.81 -30.63
CA GLY A 253 -3.29 -7.75 -29.64
C GLY A 253 -4.46 -7.22 -28.82
N PHE A 254 -4.50 -5.91 -28.51
CA PHE A 254 -5.64 -5.32 -27.81
C PHE A 254 -6.90 -5.34 -28.69
N THR A 255 -6.77 -4.98 -29.97
CA THR A 255 -7.88 -5.03 -30.93
C THR A 255 -8.40 -6.45 -31.10
N ILE A 256 -7.51 -7.43 -31.26
CA ILE A 256 -7.88 -8.86 -31.33
C ILE A 256 -8.64 -9.29 -30.08
N HIS A 257 -8.12 -8.96 -28.89
CA HIS A 257 -8.74 -9.30 -27.62
C HIS A 257 -10.15 -8.72 -27.46
N VAL A 258 -10.29 -7.43 -27.77
CA VAL A 258 -11.58 -6.73 -27.75
C VAL A 258 -12.57 -7.32 -28.76
N ALA A 259 -12.12 -7.64 -29.98
CA ALA A 259 -12.96 -8.25 -31.01
C ALA A 259 -13.52 -9.60 -30.55
N LEU A 260 -12.68 -10.43 -29.91
CA LEU A 260 -13.10 -11.70 -29.33
C LEU A 260 -14.12 -11.52 -28.20
N LEU A 261 -13.91 -10.56 -27.30
CA LEU A 261 -14.87 -10.25 -26.24
C LEU A 261 -16.21 -9.74 -26.80
N ARG A 262 -16.18 -8.90 -27.84
CA ARG A 262 -17.39 -8.42 -28.52
C ARG A 262 -18.14 -9.54 -29.24
N ARG A 263 -17.43 -10.45 -29.92
CA ARG A 263 -18.02 -11.64 -30.54
C ARG A 263 -18.72 -12.51 -29.50
N PHE A 264 -18.03 -12.83 -28.39
CA PHE A 264 -18.62 -13.60 -27.30
C PHE A 264 -19.90 -12.93 -26.75
N ALA A 265 -19.84 -11.61 -26.51
CA ALA A 265 -20.97 -10.83 -26.02
C ALA A 265 -22.19 -10.87 -26.97
N ARG A 266 -21.95 -10.75 -28.29
CA ARG A 266 -23.01 -10.86 -29.31
C ARG A 266 -23.65 -12.24 -29.37
N GLU A 267 -22.83 -13.28 -29.26
CA GLU A 267 -23.31 -14.67 -29.29
C GLU A 267 -24.05 -15.06 -28.01
N ASN A 268 -23.90 -14.30 -26.92
CA ASN A 268 -24.49 -14.58 -25.61
C ASN A 268 -25.28 -13.38 -25.03
N PRO A 269 -26.29 -12.85 -25.73
CA PRO A 269 -26.98 -11.62 -25.36
C PRO A 269 -27.72 -11.71 -24.02
N SER A 270 -28.14 -12.92 -23.64
CA SER A 270 -28.82 -13.19 -22.36
C SER A 270 -27.91 -12.97 -21.15
N THR A 271 -26.59 -12.98 -21.33
CA THR A 271 -25.62 -12.91 -20.23
C THR A 271 -25.07 -11.49 -20.03
N ILE A 272 -24.88 -10.75 -21.13
CA ILE A 272 -24.36 -9.38 -21.08
C ILE A 272 -25.38 -8.38 -20.53
N GLY A 273 -26.67 -8.68 -20.62
CA GLY A 273 -27.73 -7.82 -20.11
C GLY A 273 -27.89 -7.84 -18.58
N VAL A 274 -27.39 -8.88 -17.92
CA VAL A 274 -27.63 -9.13 -16.49
C VAL A 274 -26.59 -8.40 -15.66
N GLU A 275 -27.04 -7.56 -14.72
CA GLU A 275 -26.16 -6.90 -13.77
C GLU A 275 -25.55 -7.93 -12.81
N GLU A 276 -24.23 -7.88 -12.64
CA GLU A 276 -23.57 -8.68 -11.62
C GLU A 276 -23.91 -8.07 -10.26
N VAL A 277 -24.67 -8.82 -9.46
CA VAL A 277 -24.83 -8.49 -8.05
C VAL A 277 -23.45 -8.64 -7.43
N GLU A 278 -22.89 -7.53 -6.94
CA GLU A 278 -21.67 -7.58 -6.14
C GLU A 278 -21.97 -8.50 -4.95
N ASP A 279 -21.32 -9.67 -4.92
CA ASP A 279 -21.37 -10.56 -3.76
C ASP A 279 -20.75 -9.76 -2.60
N ASP A 280 -21.62 -9.17 -1.78
CA ASP A 280 -21.29 -8.53 -0.50
C ASP A 280 -20.94 -9.67 0.47
N ASP A 281 -19.85 -10.39 0.18
CA ASP A 281 -19.24 -11.47 0.97
C ASP A 281 -18.62 -10.93 2.29
N THR A 282 -19.04 -9.73 2.70
CA THR A 282 -18.71 -9.01 3.95
C THR A 282 -19.45 -9.56 5.16
N THR A 283 -19.95 -10.79 5.13
CA THR A 283 -20.51 -11.44 6.33
C THR A 283 -19.45 -12.00 7.27
N GLU A 284 -18.15 -11.88 6.98
CA GLU A 284 -17.13 -11.95 8.04
C GLU A 284 -17.05 -10.60 8.76
N ASP A 285 -17.98 -10.45 9.70
CA ASP A 285 -18.09 -9.42 10.74
C ASP A 285 -16.81 -9.36 11.60
N ILE A 286 -15.75 -8.80 11.02
CA ILE A 286 -14.54 -8.42 11.75
C ILE A 286 -14.75 -6.97 12.19
N GLY A 287 -15.41 -6.81 13.33
CA GLY A 287 -15.28 -5.63 14.18
C GLY A 287 -15.86 -4.33 13.65
N SER A 288 -17.08 -4.34 13.10
CA SER A 288 -17.77 -3.07 12.81
C SER A 288 -18.00 -2.27 14.09
N SER A 289 -17.17 -1.24 14.25
CA SER A 289 -17.37 -0.09 15.11
C SER A 289 -18.85 0.37 15.07
N PRO A 290 -19.46 0.74 16.21
CA PRO A 290 -20.89 1.04 16.33
C PRO A 290 -21.23 2.37 15.64
N ALA A 291 -21.29 2.38 14.31
CA ALA A 291 -21.87 3.47 13.56
C ALA A 291 -23.41 3.35 13.63
N PRO A 292 -24.14 4.46 13.85
CA PRO A 292 -25.58 4.44 13.98
C PRO A 292 -26.25 3.91 12.70
N PRO A 293 -27.28 3.05 12.80
CA PRO A 293 -27.90 2.39 11.67
C PRO A 293 -28.51 3.42 10.72
N THR A 294 -27.85 3.68 9.61
CA THR A 294 -28.42 4.50 8.54
C THR A 294 -29.58 3.74 7.93
N LYS A 295 -30.80 4.30 8.02
CA LYS A 295 -32.05 3.76 7.46
C LYS A 295 -31.81 3.26 6.03
N LYS A 296 -31.76 1.92 5.86
CA LYS A 296 -31.75 1.26 4.55
C LYS A 296 -32.95 1.74 3.75
N ARG A 297 -32.68 2.50 2.69
CA ARG A 297 -33.69 2.93 1.71
C ARG A 297 -34.23 1.67 1.05
N LYS A 298 -35.48 1.32 1.36
CA LYS A 298 -36.22 0.22 0.72
C LYS A 298 -36.42 0.59 -0.76
N ILE A 299 -35.47 0.20 -1.62
CA ILE A 299 -35.63 0.29 -3.06
C ILE A 299 -36.77 -0.68 -3.41
N ALA A 300 -37.85 -0.14 -3.96
CA ALA A 300 -39.04 -0.91 -4.30
C ALA A 300 -38.66 -2.01 -5.29
N ALA A 301 -38.93 -3.26 -4.90
CA ALA A 301 -38.63 -4.49 -5.63
C ALA A 301 -39.57 -4.70 -6.83
N THR A 302 -39.65 -3.72 -7.73
CA THR A 302 -40.52 -3.79 -8.92
C THR A 302 -39.80 -4.27 -10.18
N SER A 303 -38.49 -4.52 -10.16
CA SER A 303 -37.81 -5.26 -11.22
C SER A 303 -37.80 -6.76 -10.90
N HIS A 304 -38.57 -7.51 -11.68
CA HIS A 304 -38.78 -8.96 -11.61
C HIS A 304 -37.55 -9.78 -11.16
N GLY A 305 -37.64 -10.39 -9.97
CA GLY A 305 -37.08 -11.72 -9.68
C GLY A 305 -35.58 -11.92 -9.87
N GLY A 306 -34.73 -10.92 -9.59
CA GLY A 306 -33.27 -11.04 -9.63
C GLY A 306 -32.71 -11.93 -8.51
N GLY A 307 -32.90 -13.24 -8.62
CA GLY A 307 -32.18 -14.21 -7.80
C GLY A 307 -30.68 -14.15 -8.08
N ARG A 308 -29.87 -14.56 -7.11
CA ARG A 308 -28.41 -14.70 -7.28
C ARG A 308 -28.16 -15.58 -8.51
N ILE A 309 -27.43 -15.05 -9.51
CA ILE A 309 -27.09 -15.81 -10.72
C ILE A 309 -26.33 -17.07 -10.28
N PRO A 310 -26.73 -18.27 -10.73
CA PRO A 310 -26.02 -19.50 -10.38
C PRO A 310 -24.53 -19.38 -10.73
N LYS A 311 -23.65 -19.85 -9.84
CA LYS A 311 -22.19 -19.81 -10.06
C LYS A 311 -21.84 -20.44 -11.40
N GLY A 312 -21.06 -19.73 -12.22
CA GLY A 312 -20.64 -20.22 -13.53
C GLY A 312 -21.61 -19.93 -14.67
N LYS A 313 -22.74 -19.27 -14.39
CA LYS A 313 -23.68 -18.74 -15.38
C LYS A 313 -23.57 -17.22 -15.54
N ASP A 314 -22.79 -16.54 -14.69
CA ASP A 314 -22.41 -15.14 -14.88
C ASP A 314 -21.58 -14.95 -16.15
N PHE A 315 -21.56 -13.71 -16.66
CA PHE A 315 -20.92 -13.35 -17.92
C PHE A 315 -19.44 -13.75 -17.95
N TRP A 316 -18.67 -13.36 -16.93
CA TRP A 316 -17.22 -13.60 -16.90
C TRP A 316 -16.85 -15.08 -16.76
N SER A 317 -17.62 -15.86 -16.00
CA SER A 317 -17.43 -17.31 -15.96
C SER A 317 -17.69 -17.99 -17.32
N GLN A 318 -18.61 -17.46 -18.13
CA GLN A 318 -18.83 -17.98 -19.47
C GLN A 318 -17.74 -17.53 -20.45
N VAL A 319 -17.21 -16.30 -20.31
CA VAL A 319 -16.02 -15.85 -21.04
C VAL A 319 -14.81 -16.75 -20.75
N ASP A 320 -14.56 -17.10 -19.48
CA ASP A 320 -13.46 -18.01 -19.10
C ASP A 320 -13.62 -19.40 -19.74
N LYS A 321 -14.86 -19.93 -19.76
CA LYS A 321 -15.17 -21.20 -20.43
C LYS A 321 -14.93 -21.12 -21.94
N PHE A 322 -15.36 -20.03 -22.57
CA PHE A 322 -15.15 -19.77 -23.99
C PHE A 322 -13.66 -19.78 -24.37
N PHE A 323 -12.84 -19.00 -23.66
CA PHE A 323 -11.40 -19.00 -23.93
C PHE A 323 -10.77 -20.35 -23.64
N THR A 324 -11.15 -21.03 -22.55
CA THR A 324 -10.63 -22.36 -22.23
C THR A 324 -10.92 -23.35 -23.36
N GLN A 325 -12.14 -23.36 -23.90
CA GLN A 325 -12.53 -24.21 -25.01
C GLN A 325 -11.75 -23.87 -26.29
N LYS A 326 -11.66 -22.59 -26.65
CA LYS A 326 -10.97 -22.15 -27.88
C LYS A 326 -9.46 -22.37 -27.83
N ILE A 327 -8.83 -22.24 -26.67
CA ILE A 327 -7.40 -22.56 -26.48
C ILE A 327 -7.14 -24.05 -26.73
N VAL A 328 -8.05 -24.93 -26.30
CA VAL A 328 -7.95 -26.38 -26.57
C VAL A 328 -8.17 -26.67 -28.04
N GLU A 329 -9.17 -26.05 -28.67
CA GLU A 329 -9.50 -26.20 -30.09
C GLU A 329 -8.34 -25.76 -31.01
N PHE A 330 -7.72 -24.62 -30.72
CA PHE A 330 -6.64 -24.05 -31.54
C PHE A 330 -5.22 -24.45 -31.08
N GLY A 331 -5.10 -25.19 -29.98
CA GLY A 331 -3.83 -25.70 -29.46
C GLY A 331 -2.84 -24.64 -28.97
N SER A 332 -3.27 -23.39 -28.74
CA SER A 332 -2.38 -22.30 -28.32
C SER A 332 -3.09 -21.25 -27.45
N LYS A 333 -2.37 -20.77 -26.42
CA LYS A 333 -2.78 -19.60 -25.61
C LYS A 333 -2.46 -18.27 -26.27
N ASN A 334 -1.60 -18.25 -27.29
CA ASN A 334 -1.25 -17.04 -28.01
C ASN A 334 -2.36 -16.69 -29.01
N LEU A 335 -3.15 -15.66 -28.68
CA LEU A 335 -4.28 -15.18 -29.49
C LEU A 335 -3.86 -14.63 -30.87
N GLN A 336 -2.57 -14.33 -31.08
CA GLN A 336 -1.99 -13.93 -32.36
C GLN A 336 -1.36 -15.11 -33.13
N GLY A 337 -1.42 -16.32 -32.56
CA GLY A 337 -0.82 -17.52 -33.16
C GLY A 337 -1.57 -17.99 -34.41
N ALA A 338 -0.91 -18.82 -35.22
CA ALA A 338 -1.47 -19.34 -36.48
C ALA A 338 -2.86 -20.00 -36.31
N GLY A 339 -3.08 -20.75 -35.22
CA GLY A 339 -4.36 -21.37 -34.93
C GLY A 339 -5.51 -20.39 -34.67
N TRP A 340 -5.22 -19.15 -34.26
CA TRP A 340 -6.22 -18.11 -34.02
C TRP A 340 -6.44 -17.20 -35.23
N LYS A 341 -5.52 -17.18 -36.19
CA LYS A 341 -5.47 -16.16 -37.26
C LYS A 341 -6.75 -16.11 -38.09
N GLU A 342 -7.26 -17.26 -38.53
CA GLU A 342 -8.49 -17.33 -39.32
C GLU A 342 -9.70 -16.86 -38.51
N TYR A 343 -9.88 -17.41 -37.30
CA TYR A 343 -10.97 -17.06 -36.41
C TYR A 343 -10.98 -15.58 -36.00
N THR A 344 -9.81 -14.99 -35.72
CA THR A 344 -9.69 -13.57 -35.36
C THR A 344 -9.93 -12.66 -36.56
N SER A 345 -9.45 -13.03 -37.75
CA SER A 345 -9.72 -12.28 -39.00
C SER A 345 -11.21 -12.27 -39.33
N GLU A 346 -11.87 -13.44 -39.28
CA GLU A 346 -13.32 -13.57 -39.44
C GLU A 346 -14.06 -12.72 -38.39
N THR A 347 -13.64 -12.79 -37.12
CA THR A 347 -14.25 -12.03 -36.02
C THR A 347 -14.20 -10.52 -36.25
N ILE A 348 -13.05 -10.01 -36.70
CA ILE A 348 -12.85 -8.59 -36.99
C ILE A 348 -13.72 -8.17 -38.18
N GLN A 349 -13.71 -8.92 -39.29
CA GLN A 349 -14.53 -8.63 -40.47
C GLN A 349 -16.03 -8.62 -40.14
N MET A 350 -16.50 -9.57 -39.32
CA MET A 350 -17.88 -9.60 -38.84
C MET A 350 -18.22 -8.37 -37.98
N ASP A 351 -17.29 -7.88 -37.14
CA ASP A 351 -17.51 -6.67 -36.34
C ASP A 351 -17.57 -5.43 -37.24
N GLU A 352 -16.64 -5.29 -38.18
CA GLU A 352 -16.59 -4.18 -39.14
C GLU A 352 -17.84 -4.12 -40.02
N HIS A 353 -18.35 -5.28 -40.47
CA HIS A 353 -19.59 -5.34 -41.24
C HIS A 353 -20.83 -4.90 -40.42
N LEU A 354 -20.87 -5.23 -39.13
CA LEU A 354 -21.98 -4.87 -38.25
C LEU A 354 -21.93 -3.41 -37.79
N PHE A 355 -20.73 -2.83 -37.73
CA PHE A 355 -20.47 -1.48 -37.23
C PHE A 355 -19.58 -0.72 -38.22
N PRO A 356 -20.13 -0.35 -39.40
CA PRO A 356 -19.37 0.32 -40.45
C PRO A 356 -18.92 1.72 -40.02
N SER A 357 -17.86 2.23 -40.66
CA SER A 357 -17.39 3.59 -40.43
C SER A 357 -18.37 4.62 -40.96
N HIS A 358 -18.68 5.63 -40.14
CA HIS A 358 -19.55 6.74 -40.53
C HIS A 358 -18.98 7.56 -41.69
N ASP A 359 -17.66 7.57 -41.89
CA ASP A 359 -17.00 8.35 -42.95
C ASP A 359 -17.31 7.81 -44.37
N GLU A 360 -17.74 6.56 -44.51
CA GLU A 360 -17.99 5.97 -45.83
C GLU A 360 -19.41 6.19 -46.35
N THR A 361 -20.31 6.78 -45.55
CA THR A 361 -21.72 7.01 -45.95
C THR A 361 -22.00 8.47 -46.34
N GLU A 362 -20.97 9.28 -46.56
CA GLU A 362 -21.13 10.43 -47.46
C GLU A 362 -21.22 9.87 -48.88
N GLU A 363 -22.42 9.36 -49.24
CA GLU A 363 -22.74 9.16 -50.65
C GLU A 363 -22.38 10.47 -51.35
N PRO A 364 -21.55 10.44 -52.41
CA PRO A 364 -21.19 11.64 -53.14
C PRO A 364 -22.52 12.28 -53.52
N MET A 365 -22.80 13.45 -52.92
CA MET A 365 -23.96 14.26 -53.29
C MET A 365 -23.91 14.39 -54.79
N SER A 366 -24.70 13.57 -55.47
CA SER A 366 -24.82 13.60 -56.92
C SER A 366 -25.26 15.02 -57.23
N ASP A 367 -24.43 15.70 -58.02
CA ASP A 367 -24.55 17.10 -58.41
C ASP A 367 -26.02 17.51 -58.53
N VAL A 368 -26.54 18.19 -57.50
CA VAL A 368 -27.81 18.89 -57.63
C VAL A 368 -27.55 19.98 -58.67
N PRO A 369 -28.24 19.96 -59.83
CA PRO A 369 -27.99 20.93 -60.87
C PRO A 369 -28.25 22.33 -60.33
N ALA A 370 -27.28 23.21 -60.56
CA ALA A 370 -27.27 24.60 -60.12
C ALA A 370 -28.57 25.33 -60.50
N ALA A 371 -29.53 25.39 -59.57
CA ALA A 371 -30.63 26.32 -59.65
C ALA A 371 -30.12 27.67 -59.16
N SER A 372 -29.88 28.56 -60.12
CA SER A 372 -29.65 29.99 -59.94
C SER A 372 -30.73 30.61 -59.04
N VAL A 373 -30.38 30.99 -57.81
CA VAL A 373 -31.23 31.83 -56.96
C VAL A 373 -30.47 33.09 -56.56
N SER A 374 -31.09 34.20 -56.96
CA SER A 374 -30.67 35.57 -56.83
C SER A 374 -30.41 36.00 -55.40
N SER A 375 -29.42 36.89 -55.30
CA SER A 375 -29.02 37.69 -54.16
C SER A 375 -30.16 38.51 -53.55
N SER A 376 -30.36 38.38 -52.25
CA SER A 376 -30.98 39.42 -51.43
C SER A 376 -30.26 39.53 -50.09
N THR A 377 -29.50 40.61 -49.99
CA THR A 377 -28.78 41.10 -48.82
C THR A 377 -29.75 41.60 -47.76
N THR A 378 -29.66 41.08 -46.54
CA THR A 378 -30.11 41.79 -45.33
C THR A 378 -29.07 41.63 -44.23
N ALA A 379 -28.39 42.74 -43.95
CA ALA A 379 -27.58 42.93 -42.76
C ALA A 379 -28.49 42.91 -41.53
N ASN A 380 -28.11 42.19 -40.48
CA ASN A 380 -28.62 42.49 -39.16
C ASN A 380 -27.51 42.38 -38.10
N LEU A 381 -27.12 43.55 -37.61
CA LEU A 381 -26.34 43.77 -36.41
C LEU A 381 -27.22 43.46 -35.20
N ASN A 382 -26.79 42.61 -34.26
CA ASN A 382 -27.06 42.91 -32.85
C ASN A 382 -26.17 42.17 -31.85
N ALA A 383 -25.67 42.98 -30.90
CA ALA A 383 -25.32 42.74 -29.50
C ALA A 383 -25.37 41.29 -28.96
N GLY A 384 -24.34 40.79 -28.28
CA GLY A 384 -23.87 41.34 -27.00
C GLY A 384 -24.55 40.58 -25.85
N GLY A 385 -23.85 39.62 -25.27
CA GLY A 385 -24.43 38.74 -24.25
C GLY A 385 -23.39 37.99 -23.42
N SER A 386 -22.60 38.74 -22.66
CA SER A 386 -21.82 38.24 -21.52
C SER A 386 -22.75 37.76 -20.40
N ARG A 387 -22.57 36.51 -19.94
CA ARG A 387 -23.05 35.94 -18.66
C ARG A 387 -22.56 34.48 -18.64
N GLY A 388 -21.97 33.92 -17.61
CA GLY A 388 -21.78 34.34 -16.24
C GLY A 388 -21.45 33.07 -15.46
N SER A 389 -20.27 33.05 -14.86
CA SER A 389 -19.83 32.11 -13.85
C SER A 389 -20.79 32.05 -12.66
N ASN A 390 -21.20 30.84 -12.26
CA ASN A 390 -21.71 30.49 -10.92
C ASN A 390 -21.14 29.08 -10.63
N LEU A 391 -20.13 28.89 -9.78
CA LEU A 391 -20.04 29.10 -8.33
C LEU A 391 -21.00 28.19 -7.52
N LEU A 392 -20.36 27.28 -6.79
CA LEU A 392 -20.71 26.70 -5.48
C LEU A 392 -22.17 26.76 -5.01
N ARG A 393 -22.73 25.58 -4.68
CA ARG A 393 -23.33 25.35 -3.35
C ARG A 393 -23.47 23.85 -3.01
N HIS A 394 -22.90 23.52 -1.86
CA HIS A 394 -23.12 22.42 -0.92
C HIS A 394 -24.21 21.36 -1.21
N MET A 395 -23.80 20.09 -1.11
CA MET A 395 -23.98 19.31 0.12
C MET A 395 -22.76 18.43 0.37
#